data_AF-A0A525L2Z3-F1
#
_entry.id   AF-A0A525L2Z3-F1
#
_cell.length_a   1.000
_cell.length_b   1.000
_cell.length_c   1.000
_cell.angle_alpha   90.00
_cell.angle_beta   90.00
_cell.angle_gamma   90.00
#
_symmetry.space_group_name_H-M   'P 1'
#
loop_
_entity.id
_entity.type
_entity.pdbx_description
1 polymer ?
#
loop_
_entity_poly.entity_id
_entity_poly.type
_entity_poly.pdbx_seq_one_letter_code
_entity_poly.pdbx_strand_id
1 'polypeptide(L)'
;MPEFVNVGTIAAGTGTEDVVAADLNGDGILDLVVADHSSNDVRVFLGNGVGGFTAAGSPISVTNPYGLAVGDFNGDGHVDVLASRNTSFGVAVLLGDGAGGLSLASNLLTTSSGTYRGIAVGDFNNDGRQDFVVADFNNNIFYVRLGAGNGTFGGGVALNIGGPLATRPVPPFVAVGDMNHDGALDFVASDSNNGHIQQFFGDGAGGFTVGPTIALAPGDDLEGIALADLNHDGNLDIIVADQTAGSVRVLLMDGNGGVLSSTSYAAGSHPYALALLDYNGDGELDVAVTNNIASGTVSLLPGDGAGGFGARTSIAVGVDPEAIAVGDFNGDGQPDLAVSNSNGGGAGSVTILLEPTPNGALGLAVGATFTGGGGDQEIIGKGTNAITAGPGNDEIIAKGADNTLSGGAGDDFINGSPGFDAINGNLGNDLIDGGSGGNDWLLGGQGDDSIVAHSGDNLLHGNLGNDTLQGGTGHDTMHGGQGDDVIVGGSGNTWISGDMGNDTLTGGQGADTFHTGAGMGHDVVTDFSAAQGDRVQVDAGVSWTVSQSGANTLVTLSDGTSMTLDNVTATNLPSGWIFAL
;
A
#
# COMPACT_ATOMS: atom_id res chain seq x y z
N MET A 1 -18.77 5.22 3.16
CA MET A 1 -17.71 4.25 3.51
C MET A 1 -17.17 3.77 2.20
N PRO A 2 -15.87 3.91 1.96
CA PRO A 2 -15.33 3.54 0.68
C PRO A 2 -15.34 2.00 0.63
N GLU A 3 -15.85 1.45 -0.47
CA GLU A 3 -16.11 0.01 -0.66
C GLU A 3 -14.94 -0.54 -1.48
N PHE A 4 -14.29 -1.63 -1.04
CA PHE A 4 -13.19 -2.24 -1.79
C PHE A 4 -13.54 -2.35 -3.27
N VAL A 5 -12.56 -2.03 -4.11
CA VAL A 5 -12.71 -2.09 -5.56
C VAL A 5 -12.20 -3.43 -6.05
N ASN A 6 -13.07 -4.20 -6.71
CA ASN A 6 -12.64 -5.38 -7.44
C ASN A 6 -11.87 -4.97 -8.70
N VAL A 7 -10.55 -5.18 -8.67
CA VAL A 7 -9.63 -4.78 -9.76
C VAL A 7 -9.33 -5.92 -10.73
N GLY A 8 -9.81 -7.14 -10.44
CA GLY A 8 -9.65 -8.25 -11.34
C GLY A 8 -9.71 -9.61 -10.68
N THR A 9 -9.73 -10.63 -11.53
CA THR A 9 -9.76 -12.03 -11.15
C THR A 9 -8.67 -12.77 -11.92
N ILE A 10 -7.84 -13.53 -11.19
CA ILE A 10 -6.74 -14.35 -11.70
C ILE A 10 -7.26 -15.77 -11.87
N ALA A 11 -7.00 -16.38 -13.04
CA ALA A 11 -7.29 -17.80 -13.23
C ALA A 11 -6.30 -18.67 -12.44
N ALA A 12 -6.81 -19.43 -11.47
CA ALA A 12 -6.01 -20.17 -10.52
C ALA A 12 -6.33 -21.68 -10.48
N GLY A 13 -6.95 -22.19 -11.55
CA GLY A 13 -7.08 -23.62 -11.81
C GLY A 13 -8.53 -24.10 -11.78
N THR A 14 -8.88 -25.10 -10.97
CA THR A 14 -10.20 -25.77 -10.98
C THR A 14 -10.80 -26.08 -9.62
N GLY A 15 -10.09 -25.80 -8.52
CA GLY A 15 -10.60 -25.98 -7.16
C GLY A 15 -9.65 -25.34 -6.15
N THR A 16 -9.54 -24.01 -6.21
CA THR A 16 -8.72 -23.25 -5.26
C THR A 16 -9.34 -23.30 -3.87
N GLU A 17 -8.60 -23.78 -2.89
CA GLU A 17 -9.06 -23.90 -1.50
C GLU A 17 -8.46 -22.81 -0.61
N ASP A 18 -7.19 -22.44 -0.85
CA ASP A 18 -6.48 -21.52 0.02
C ASP A 18 -5.56 -20.58 -0.76
N VAL A 19 -5.33 -19.41 -0.19
CA VAL A 19 -4.44 -18.37 -0.71
C VAL A 19 -3.70 -17.70 0.43
N VAL A 20 -2.39 -17.52 0.29
CA VAL A 20 -1.55 -16.79 1.23
C VAL A 20 -0.71 -15.77 0.49
N ALA A 21 -0.41 -14.64 1.15
CA ALA A 21 0.41 -13.57 0.61
C ALA A 21 1.79 -13.55 1.29
N ALA A 22 2.85 -13.43 0.50
CA ALA A 22 4.22 -13.25 0.97
C ALA A 22 5.12 -12.75 -0.16
N ASP A 23 6.22 -12.06 0.15
CA ASP A 23 7.22 -11.66 -0.84
C ASP A 23 8.15 -12.85 -1.16
N LEU A 24 7.87 -13.60 -2.23
CA LEU A 24 8.61 -14.82 -2.57
C LEU A 24 9.92 -14.52 -3.31
N ASN A 25 10.09 -13.31 -3.83
CA ASN A 25 11.20 -12.94 -4.70
C ASN A 25 12.12 -11.84 -4.11
N GLY A 26 11.74 -11.27 -2.96
CA GLY A 26 12.52 -10.30 -2.21
C GLY A 26 12.50 -8.88 -2.78
N ASP A 27 11.52 -8.53 -3.62
CA ASP A 27 11.40 -7.20 -4.23
C ASP A 27 10.60 -6.20 -3.37
N GLY A 28 10.06 -6.64 -2.23
CA GLY A 28 9.23 -5.84 -1.33
C GLY A 28 7.78 -5.71 -1.77
N ILE A 29 7.35 -6.43 -2.82
CA ILE A 29 5.97 -6.54 -3.26
C ILE A 29 5.44 -7.91 -2.81
N LEU A 30 4.20 -7.96 -2.34
CA LEU A 30 3.58 -9.24 -1.96
C LEU A 30 3.18 -10.04 -3.19
N ASP A 31 3.58 -11.31 -3.20
CA ASP A 31 3.17 -12.34 -4.14
C ASP A 31 2.06 -13.21 -3.53
N LEU A 32 1.40 -14.03 -4.35
CA LEU A 32 0.37 -14.97 -3.91
C LEU A 32 0.79 -16.41 -4.14
N VAL A 33 0.51 -17.27 -3.15
CA VAL A 33 0.59 -18.72 -3.28
C VAL A 33 -0.80 -19.30 -3.13
N VAL A 34 -1.22 -20.14 -4.09
CA VAL A 34 -2.57 -20.69 -4.17
C VAL A 34 -2.54 -22.21 -4.16
N ALA A 35 -3.33 -22.82 -3.28
CA ALA A 35 -3.54 -24.26 -3.22
C ALA A 35 -4.75 -24.64 -4.10
N ASP A 36 -4.53 -25.50 -5.09
CA ASP A 36 -5.61 -26.05 -5.91
C ASP A 36 -5.78 -27.55 -5.66
N HIS A 37 -6.80 -27.86 -4.87
CA HIS A 37 -7.14 -29.21 -4.47
C HIS A 37 -7.52 -30.10 -5.67
N SER A 38 -8.26 -29.56 -6.63
CA SER A 38 -8.76 -30.31 -7.80
C SER A 38 -7.68 -30.52 -8.85
N SER A 39 -6.81 -29.52 -9.05
CA SER A 39 -5.69 -29.61 -9.98
C SER A 39 -4.50 -30.39 -9.42
N ASN A 40 -4.47 -30.68 -8.11
CA ASN A 40 -3.33 -31.31 -7.43
C ASN A 40 -2.03 -30.51 -7.62
N ASP A 41 -2.13 -29.19 -7.46
CA ASP A 41 -0.98 -28.31 -7.57
C ASP A 41 -1.04 -27.13 -6.60
N VAL A 42 0.13 -26.57 -6.34
CA VAL A 42 0.32 -25.25 -5.73
C VAL A 42 0.85 -24.31 -6.81
N ARG A 43 0.34 -23.09 -6.85
CA ARG A 43 0.70 -22.08 -7.86
C ARG A 43 1.23 -20.83 -7.18
N VAL A 44 2.18 -20.18 -7.84
CA VAL A 44 2.70 -18.88 -7.43
C VAL A 44 2.27 -17.82 -8.44
N PHE A 45 1.89 -16.66 -7.96
CA PHE A 45 1.63 -15.48 -8.78
C PHE A 45 2.43 -14.31 -8.24
N LEU A 46 3.32 -13.75 -9.06
CA LEU A 46 4.14 -12.60 -8.70
C LEU A 46 3.34 -11.31 -8.79
N GLY A 47 3.36 -10.53 -7.73
CA GLY A 47 2.76 -9.21 -7.66
C GLY A 47 3.52 -8.19 -8.52
N ASN A 48 2.82 -7.17 -9.00
CA ASN A 48 3.43 -6.06 -9.74
C ASN A 48 3.43 -4.74 -8.96
N GLY A 49 2.96 -4.76 -7.71
CA GLY A 49 2.91 -3.60 -6.82
C GLY A 49 1.82 -2.58 -7.17
N VAL A 50 0.87 -2.91 -8.04
CA VAL A 50 -0.29 -2.08 -8.37
C VAL A 50 -1.60 -2.91 -8.42
N GLY A 51 -1.66 -3.99 -7.64
CA GLY A 51 -2.81 -4.91 -7.57
C GLY A 51 -2.90 -5.94 -8.70
N GLY A 52 -1.90 -6.02 -9.58
CA GLY A 52 -1.82 -7.01 -10.65
C GLY A 52 -0.89 -8.17 -10.32
N PHE A 53 -1.22 -9.36 -10.83
CA PHE A 53 -0.48 -10.59 -10.54
C PHE A 53 -0.24 -11.42 -11.79
N THR A 54 0.93 -12.05 -11.90
CA THR A 54 1.30 -12.90 -13.04
C THR A 54 1.81 -14.26 -12.59
N ALA A 55 1.39 -15.33 -13.27
CA ALA A 55 1.77 -16.69 -12.88
C ALA A 55 3.30 -16.90 -12.97
N ALA A 56 3.89 -17.38 -11.88
CA ALA A 56 5.31 -17.70 -11.80
C ALA A 56 5.54 -19.18 -12.11
N GLY A 57 6.33 -19.45 -13.15
CA GLY A 57 6.75 -20.81 -13.50
C GLY A 57 5.59 -21.75 -13.85
N SER A 58 5.83 -23.05 -13.65
CA SER A 58 4.80 -24.09 -13.82
C SER A 58 4.22 -24.48 -12.45
N PRO A 59 2.93 -24.87 -12.37
CA PRO A 59 2.35 -25.34 -11.12
C PRO A 59 3.16 -26.47 -10.47
N ILE A 60 3.37 -26.37 -9.16
CA ILE A 60 4.12 -27.33 -8.36
C ILE A 60 3.19 -28.49 -8.01
N SER A 61 3.52 -29.70 -8.45
CA SER A 61 2.69 -30.89 -8.18
C SER A 61 2.65 -31.22 -6.69
N VAL A 62 1.48 -31.06 -6.09
CA VAL A 62 1.19 -31.36 -4.68
C VAL A 62 -0.15 -32.07 -4.66
N THR A 63 -0.23 -33.29 -4.13
CA THR A 63 -1.49 -34.04 -4.16
C THR A 63 -2.52 -33.43 -3.20
N ASN A 64 -3.70 -33.05 -3.72
CA ASN A 64 -4.84 -32.51 -2.98
C ASN A 64 -4.45 -31.52 -1.86
N PRO A 65 -3.76 -30.42 -2.17
CA PRO A 65 -3.42 -29.40 -1.19
C PRO A 65 -4.71 -28.78 -0.64
N TYR A 66 -4.68 -28.35 0.61
CA TYR A 66 -5.82 -27.75 1.27
C TYR A 66 -5.43 -26.41 1.90
N GLY A 67 -4.81 -26.43 3.09
CA GLY A 67 -4.32 -25.24 3.77
C GLY A 67 -2.85 -24.93 3.44
N LEU A 68 -2.49 -23.66 3.49
CA LEU A 68 -1.15 -23.13 3.26
C LEU A 68 -0.64 -22.39 4.49
N ALA A 69 0.67 -22.43 4.70
CA ALA A 69 1.37 -21.53 5.61
C ALA A 69 2.72 -21.15 5.02
N VAL A 70 3.15 -19.91 5.24
CA VAL A 70 4.42 -19.34 4.75
C VAL A 70 5.38 -19.11 5.91
N GLY A 71 6.68 -19.16 5.62
CA GLY A 71 7.73 -18.97 6.61
C GLY A 71 9.12 -19.21 6.05
N ASP A 72 10.19 -18.86 6.77
CA ASP A 72 11.54 -19.30 6.43
C ASP A 72 11.85 -20.57 7.23
N PHE A 73 11.49 -21.73 6.68
CA PHE A 73 11.60 -23.02 7.38
C PHE A 73 13.01 -23.60 7.32
N ASN A 74 13.85 -23.08 6.43
CA ASN A 74 15.19 -23.59 6.17
C ASN A 74 16.33 -22.64 6.60
N GLY A 75 15.99 -21.41 6.98
CA GLY A 75 16.91 -20.40 7.51
C GLY A 75 17.79 -19.73 6.45
N ASP A 76 17.37 -19.76 5.18
CA ASP A 76 18.12 -19.13 4.07
C ASP A 76 17.69 -17.69 3.79
N GLY A 77 16.67 -17.19 4.50
CA GLY A 77 16.11 -15.85 4.31
C GLY A 77 15.12 -15.75 3.14
N HIS A 78 14.69 -16.87 2.57
CA HIS A 78 13.66 -16.92 1.54
C HIS A 78 12.35 -17.47 2.09
N VAL A 79 11.24 -17.08 1.46
CA VAL A 79 9.92 -17.59 1.84
C VAL A 79 9.75 -19.01 1.32
N ASP A 80 9.54 -19.93 2.26
CA ASP A 80 9.12 -21.30 2.05
C ASP A 80 7.61 -21.46 2.30
N VAL A 81 7.05 -22.60 1.87
CA VAL A 81 5.61 -22.90 2.02
C VAL A 81 5.38 -24.30 2.57
N LEU A 82 4.51 -24.41 3.56
CA LEU A 82 3.89 -25.67 3.97
C LEU A 82 2.51 -25.78 3.32
N ALA A 83 2.20 -26.93 2.72
CA ALA A 83 0.87 -27.22 2.19
C ALA A 83 0.30 -28.48 2.85
N SER A 84 -0.77 -28.35 3.63
CA SER A 84 -1.49 -29.52 4.15
C SER A 84 -2.23 -30.22 3.02
N ARG A 85 -2.48 -31.52 3.18
CA ARG A 85 -3.11 -32.34 2.15
C ARG A 85 -4.31 -33.09 2.67
N ASN A 86 -5.41 -33.03 1.93
CA ASN A 86 -6.65 -33.76 2.21
C ASN A 86 -6.54 -35.25 1.83
N THR A 87 -5.37 -35.86 2.08
CA THR A 87 -5.02 -37.25 1.76
C THR A 87 -3.98 -37.78 2.74
N SER A 88 -3.62 -39.06 2.60
CA SER A 88 -2.60 -39.76 3.39
C SER A 88 -1.17 -39.20 3.28
N PHE A 89 -0.94 -38.10 2.55
CA PHE A 89 0.38 -37.51 2.31
C PHE A 89 0.73 -36.34 3.25
N GLY A 90 -0.10 -36.06 4.26
CA GLY A 90 0.27 -35.18 5.37
C GLY A 90 0.47 -33.73 4.97
N VAL A 91 1.71 -33.26 5.10
CA VAL A 91 2.11 -31.87 4.81
C VAL A 91 3.27 -31.88 3.80
N ALA A 92 3.16 -31.06 2.77
CA ALA A 92 4.21 -30.75 1.81
C ALA A 92 5.16 -29.71 2.42
N VAL A 93 6.46 -29.90 2.27
CA VAL A 93 7.43 -28.81 2.47
C VAL A 93 7.91 -28.36 1.10
N LEU A 94 7.59 -27.14 0.73
CA LEU A 94 8.04 -26.48 -0.49
C LEU A 94 9.08 -25.43 -0.11
N LEU A 95 10.29 -25.52 -0.66
CA LEU A 95 11.35 -24.55 -0.40
C LEU A 95 11.41 -23.51 -1.51
N GLY A 96 11.54 -22.25 -1.10
CA GLY A 96 11.71 -21.09 -1.96
C GLY A 96 13.11 -20.99 -2.54
N ASP A 97 13.21 -20.46 -3.76
CA ASP A 97 14.50 -20.16 -4.40
C ASP A 97 14.90 -18.68 -4.30
N GLY A 98 14.06 -17.85 -3.69
CA GLY A 98 14.24 -16.39 -3.57
C GLY A 98 14.05 -15.63 -4.88
N ALA A 99 13.57 -16.27 -5.94
CA ALA A 99 13.28 -15.66 -7.23
C ALA A 99 11.80 -15.86 -7.63
N GLY A 100 10.93 -16.18 -6.67
CA GLY A 100 9.52 -16.49 -6.90
C GLY A 100 9.23 -17.97 -7.22
N GLY A 101 10.23 -18.84 -7.21
CA GLY A 101 10.07 -20.28 -7.45
C GLY A 101 9.93 -21.08 -6.16
N LEU A 102 9.10 -22.13 -6.20
CA LEU A 102 8.94 -23.12 -5.13
C LEU A 102 9.28 -24.53 -5.63
N SER A 103 9.89 -25.34 -4.75
CA SER A 103 10.23 -26.73 -5.05
C SER A 103 9.85 -27.70 -3.94
N LEU A 104 9.23 -28.83 -4.27
CA LEU A 104 8.86 -29.85 -3.29
C LEU A 104 10.12 -30.53 -2.72
N ALA A 105 10.44 -30.24 -1.46
CA ALA A 105 11.59 -30.80 -0.77
C ALA A 105 11.26 -32.10 -0.04
N SER A 106 10.13 -32.15 0.69
CA SER A 106 9.76 -33.34 1.45
C SER A 106 8.25 -33.46 1.72
N ASN A 107 7.84 -34.64 2.20
CA ASN A 107 6.49 -34.92 2.67
C ASN A 107 6.55 -35.43 4.11
N LEU A 108 5.74 -34.85 4.98
CA LEU A 108 5.65 -35.19 6.40
C LEU A 108 4.35 -35.96 6.67
N LEU A 109 4.25 -36.62 7.83
CA LEU A 109 3.00 -37.22 8.32
C LEU A 109 2.29 -38.19 7.33
N THR A 110 3.07 -39.04 6.66
CA THR A 110 2.59 -39.96 5.62
C THR A 110 1.85 -41.20 6.16
N THR A 111 0.80 -40.99 6.95
CA THR A 111 -0.03 -42.06 7.53
C THR A 111 -1.07 -42.53 6.50
N SER A 112 -1.43 -43.82 6.49
CA SER A 112 -2.32 -44.39 5.48
C SER A 112 -3.79 -43.95 5.55
N SER A 113 -4.18 -43.09 6.50
CA SER A 113 -5.57 -42.70 6.77
C SER A 113 -5.75 -41.25 7.23
N GLY A 114 -4.75 -40.38 7.08
CA GLY A 114 -4.83 -38.98 7.50
C GLY A 114 -5.59 -38.10 6.51
N THR A 115 -6.23 -37.05 7.02
CA THR A 115 -6.88 -35.99 6.24
C THR A 115 -6.53 -34.65 6.86
N TYR A 116 -5.59 -33.93 6.25
CA TYR A 116 -4.99 -32.75 6.86
C TYR A 116 -5.57 -31.48 6.25
N ARG A 117 -6.03 -30.56 7.12
CA ARG A 117 -6.67 -29.29 6.72
C ARG A 117 -5.95 -28.12 7.37
N GLY A 118 -6.54 -27.50 8.38
CA GLY A 118 -5.98 -26.32 9.07
C GLY A 118 -4.54 -26.53 9.49
N ILE A 119 -3.71 -25.57 9.12
CA ILE A 119 -2.29 -25.52 9.42
C ILE A 119 -1.97 -24.12 9.93
N ALA A 120 -1.14 -24.04 10.96
CA ALA A 120 -0.66 -22.78 11.50
C ALA A 120 0.81 -22.93 11.91
N VAL A 121 1.55 -21.82 11.88
CA VAL A 121 2.98 -21.75 12.13
C VAL A 121 3.25 -20.89 13.36
N GLY A 122 4.28 -21.25 14.12
CA GLY A 122 4.72 -20.52 15.31
C GLY A 122 5.99 -21.15 15.87
N ASP A 123 6.70 -20.46 16.76
CA ASP A 123 7.82 -21.03 17.51
C ASP A 123 7.29 -21.64 18.82
N PHE A 124 6.93 -22.93 18.80
CA PHE A 124 6.25 -23.58 19.93
C PHE A 124 7.23 -24.05 21.02
N ASN A 125 8.53 -24.05 20.74
CA ASN A 125 9.58 -24.47 21.67
C ASN A 125 10.59 -23.36 22.02
N ASN A 126 10.33 -22.12 21.57
CA ASN A 126 11.15 -20.93 21.79
C ASN A 126 12.62 -21.09 21.35
N ASP A 127 12.87 -21.85 20.29
CA ASP A 127 14.22 -22.06 19.76
C ASP A 127 14.62 -21.09 18.63
N GLY A 128 13.72 -20.18 18.29
CA GLY A 128 13.87 -19.17 17.24
C GLY A 128 13.61 -19.69 15.84
N ARG A 129 13.09 -20.92 15.69
CA ARG A 129 12.75 -21.54 14.41
C ARG A 129 11.25 -21.73 14.32
N GLN A 130 10.77 -21.74 13.08
CA GLN A 130 9.36 -21.91 12.83
C GLN A 130 8.97 -23.39 12.91
N ASP A 131 8.01 -23.68 13.78
CA ASP A 131 7.32 -24.95 13.94
C ASP A 131 5.94 -24.87 13.27
N PHE A 132 5.20 -25.98 13.26
CA PHE A 132 3.81 -25.94 12.82
C PHE A 132 2.91 -26.90 13.61
N VAL A 133 1.61 -26.56 13.61
CA VAL A 133 0.53 -27.44 14.01
C VAL A 133 -0.38 -27.70 12.82
N VAL A 134 -0.82 -28.95 12.64
CA VAL A 134 -1.78 -29.33 11.60
C VAL A 134 -2.87 -30.23 12.16
N ALA A 135 -4.11 -29.97 11.75
CA ALA A 135 -5.27 -30.77 12.13
C ALA A 135 -5.45 -31.96 11.19
N ASP A 136 -5.56 -33.17 11.75
CA ASP A 136 -5.97 -34.39 11.07
C ASP A 136 -7.46 -34.65 11.33
N PHE A 137 -8.27 -34.10 10.43
CA PHE A 137 -9.73 -33.99 10.51
C PHE A 137 -10.44 -35.32 10.77
N ASN A 138 -10.01 -36.40 10.10
CA ASN A 138 -10.70 -37.69 10.21
C ASN A 138 -10.29 -38.50 11.44
N ASN A 139 -9.15 -38.19 12.05
CA ASN A 139 -8.61 -38.93 13.19
C ASN A 139 -8.71 -38.15 14.52
N ASN A 140 -9.19 -36.90 14.49
CA ASN A 140 -9.32 -36.01 15.64
C ASN A 140 -7.98 -35.82 16.38
N ILE A 141 -6.91 -35.63 15.62
CA ILE A 141 -5.55 -35.44 16.13
C ILE A 141 -4.98 -34.13 15.63
N PHE A 142 -4.32 -33.40 16.52
CA PHE A 142 -3.43 -32.31 16.15
C PHE A 142 -1.99 -32.79 16.20
N TYR A 143 -1.26 -32.59 15.11
CA TYR A 143 0.16 -32.86 15.06
C TYR A 143 0.92 -31.55 15.16
N VAL A 144 1.61 -31.37 16.28
CA VAL A 144 2.64 -30.33 16.43
C VAL A 144 3.97 -30.92 15.99
N ARG A 145 4.71 -30.20 15.17
CA ARG A 145 6.01 -30.61 14.62
C ARG A 145 7.00 -29.48 14.74
N LEU A 146 8.16 -29.78 15.31
CA LEU A 146 9.19 -28.80 15.59
C LEU A 146 10.16 -28.69 14.40
N GLY A 147 10.45 -27.48 13.98
CA GLY A 147 11.34 -27.15 12.88
C GLY A 147 12.80 -27.29 13.29
N ALA A 148 13.59 -27.99 12.47
CA ALA A 148 15.04 -28.05 12.68
C ALA A 148 15.79 -26.85 12.08
N GLY A 149 15.08 -25.92 11.40
CA GLY A 149 15.68 -24.74 10.75
C GLY A 149 16.53 -25.10 9.53
N ASN A 150 16.15 -26.14 8.80
CA ASN A 150 16.82 -26.61 7.59
C ASN A 150 15.82 -27.26 6.61
N GLY A 151 14.54 -26.88 6.71
CA GLY A 151 13.44 -27.46 5.92
C GLY A 151 12.99 -28.85 6.39
N THR A 152 13.50 -29.35 7.52
CA THR A 152 13.06 -30.62 8.12
C THR A 152 12.34 -30.38 9.43
N PHE A 153 11.36 -31.25 9.71
CA PHE A 153 10.51 -31.17 10.89
C PHE A 153 10.48 -32.51 11.61
N GLY A 154 10.60 -32.47 12.93
CA GLY A 154 10.65 -33.66 13.79
C GLY A 154 10.27 -33.33 15.22
N GLY A 155 10.20 -34.36 16.07
CA GLY A 155 9.75 -34.17 17.45
C GLY A 155 8.30 -33.69 17.54
N GLY A 156 7.99 -32.93 18.59
CA GLY A 156 6.65 -32.43 18.90
C GLY A 156 5.71 -33.50 19.48
N VAL A 157 4.41 -33.20 19.46
CA VAL A 157 3.37 -34.00 20.11
C VAL A 157 2.23 -34.31 19.15
N ALA A 158 1.53 -35.43 19.39
CA ALA A 158 0.25 -35.74 18.77
C ALA A 158 -0.83 -35.62 19.85
N LEU A 159 -1.70 -34.63 19.72
CA LEU A 159 -2.72 -34.30 20.71
C LEU A 159 -4.04 -34.90 20.25
N ASN A 160 -4.47 -35.94 20.94
CA ASN A 160 -5.74 -36.60 20.66
C ASN A 160 -6.84 -35.94 21.47
N ILE A 161 -7.86 -35.40 20.81
CA ILE A 161 -9.03 -34.88 21.51
C ILE A 161 -9.94 -36.08 21.83
N GLY A 162 -9.87 -36.58 23.08
CA GLY A 162 -10.69 -37.71 23.52
C GLY A 162 -12.17 -37.36 23.78
N GLY A 163 -13.02 -38.38 23.93
CA GLY A 163 -14.34 -38.25 24.58
C GLY A 163 -15.53 -37.88 23.66
N PRO A 164 -16.60 -37.22 24.17
CA PRO A 164 -17.88 -36.99 23.44
C PRO A 164 -17.76 -36.19 22.12
N LEU A 165 -16.58 -35.63 21.84
CA LEU A 165 -16.15 -35.05 20.56
C LEU A 165 -15.80 -36.11 19.50
N ALA A 166 -15.88 -37.41 19.83
CA ALA A 166 -15.54 -38.55 18.97
C ALA A 166 -16.70 -39.07 18.08
N THR A 167 -17.78 -38.32 17.91
CA THR A 167 -18.94 -38.80 17.14
C THR A 167 -18.93 -38.38 15.67
N ARG A 168 -18.16 -37.34 15.30
CA ARG A 168 -18.02 -36.78 13.93
C ARG A 168 -16.66 -36.04 13.81
N PRO A 169 -16.10 -35.83 12.61
CA PRO A 169 -14.76 -35.24 12.44
C PRO A 169 -14.68 -33.76 12.87
N VAL A 170 -13.53 -33.34 13.41
CA VAL A 170 -13.20 -32.04 14.06
C VAL A 170 -11.75 -31.64 13.66
N PRO A 171 -11.24 -30.39 13.78
CA PRO A 171 -11.49 -29.07 13.15
C PRO A 171 -10.94 -28.81 11.75
N PRO A 172 -11.51 -27.84 11.01
CA PRO A 172 -10.98 -27.35 9.74
C PRO A 172 -9.90 -26.27 9.90
N PHE A 173 -9.97 -25.38 10.91
CA PHE A 173 -9.06 -24.24 11.09
C PHE A 173 -8.39 -24.20 12.47
N VAL A 174 -7.22 -23.55 12.52
CA VAL A 174 -6.38 -23.41 13.71
C VAL A 174 -5.85 -21.98 13.76
N ALA A 175 -5.84 -21.37 14.95
CA ALA A 175 -5.20 -20.08 15.20
C ALA A 175 -4.22 -20.20 16.38
N VAL A 176 -3.11 -19.48 16.31
CA VAL A 176 -1.98 -19.54 17.26
C VAL A 176 -1.80 -18.19 17.93
N GLY A 177 -1.51 -18.19 19.23
CA GLY A 177 -1.27 -16.98 20.01
C GLY A 177 -1.09 -17.31 21.49
N ASP A 178 -0.46 -16.44 22.27
CA ASP A 178 -0.33 -16.59 23.73
C ASP A 178 -1.62 -16.13 24.40
N MET A 179 -2.50 -17.08 24.77
CA MET A 179 -3.83 -16.79 25.31
C MET A 179 -3.83 -16.64 26.83
N ASN A 180 -2.75 -17.04 27.49
CA ASN A 180 -2.65 -17.10 28.95
C ASN A 180 -1.53 -16.20 29.53
N HIS A 181 -0.81 -15.49 28.67
CA HIS A 181 0.31 -14.60 28.98
C HIS A 181 1.48 -15.28 29.71
N ASP A 182 1.70 -16.57 29.47
CA ASP A 182 2.85 -17.29 30.01
C ASP A 182 4.11 -17.19 29.13
N GLY A 183 3.99 -16.56 27.95
CA GLY A 183 5.06 -16.37 26.99
C GLY A 183 5.33 -17.57 26.08
N ALA A 184 4.55 -18.65 26.19
CA ALA A 184 4.51 -19.73 25.23
C ALA A 184 3.35 -19.54 24.24
N LEU A 185 3.55 -19.98 23.00
CA LEU A 185 2.47 -19.97 22.02
C LEU A 185 1.46 -21.09 22.33
N ASP A 186 0.20 -20.69 22.46
CA ASP A 186 -0.95 -21.58 22.53
C ASP A 186 -1.61 -21.71 21.16
N PHE A 187 -2.63 -22.57 21.05
CA PHE A 187 -3.50 -22.55 19.88
C PHE A 187 -4.95 -22.93 20.20
N VAL A 188 -5.85 -22.47 19.33
CA VAL A 188 -7.27 -22.81 19.34
C VAL A 188 -7.67 -23.47 18.04
N ALA A 189 -8.71 -24.28 18.09
CA ALA A 189 -9.27 -24.91 16.90
C ALA A 189 -10.80 -24.97 16.97
N SER A 190 -11.44 -24.72 15.84
CA SER A 190 -12.90 -24.65 15.67
C SER A 190 -13.52 -26.01 15.35
N ASP A 191 -14.53 -26.44 16.09
CA ASP A 191 -15.22 -27.71 15.83
C ASP A 191 -16.39 -27.52 14.86
N SER A 192 -16.22 -28.05 13.64
CA SER A 192 -17.29 -28.15 12.65
C SER A 192 -18.40 -29.08 13.16
N ASN A 193 -19.66 -28.66 13.04
CA ASN A 193 -20.89 -29.38 13.35
C ASN A 193 -21.29 -29.58 14.82
N ASN A 194 -20.49 -29.14 15.81
CA ASN A 194 -20.86 -29.28 17.24
C ASN A 194 -20.75 -27.98 18.06
N GLY A 195 -20.33 -26.86 17.45
CA GLY A 195 -20.30 -25.57 18.15
C GLY A 195 -19.27 -25.50 19.27
N HIS A 196 -18.12 -26.18 19.13
CA HIS A 196 -17.08 -26.19 20.15
C HIS A 196 -15.80 -25.50 19.68
N ILE A 197 -15.11 -24.80 20.58
CA ILE A 197 -13.74 -24.34 20.34
C ILE A 197 -12.86 -25.06 21.36
N GLN A 198 -11.83 -25.74 20.88
CA GLN A 198 -10.87 -26.43 21.74
C GLN A 198 -9.62 -25.57 21.91
N GLN A 199 -9.21 -25.35 23.16
CA GLN A 199 -8.00 -24.63 23.53
C GLN A 199 -6.86 -25.60 23.85
N PHE A 200 -5.63 -25.23 23.53
CA PHE A 200 -4.42 -25.98 23.82
C PHE A 200 -3.34 -25.05 24.33
N PHE A 201 -2.89 -25.24 25.56
CA PHE A 201 -1.88 -24.39 26.18
C PHE A 201 -0.49 -24.98 25.99
N GLY A 202 0.41 -24.19 25.41
CA GLY A 202 1.81 -24.53 25.19
C GLY A 202 2.59 -24.56 26.49
N ASP A 203 3.67 -25.34 26.54
CA ASP A 203 4.63 -25.32 27.66
C ASP A 203 5.93 -24.56 27.31
N GLY A 204 6.01 -24.00 26.10
CA GLY A 204 7.18 -23.31 25.57
C GLY A 204 8.37 -24.22 25.25
N ALA A 205 8.19 -25.54 25.31
CA ALA A 205 9.18 -26.56 24.96
C ALA A 205 8.67 -27.52 23.86
N GLY A 206 7.60 -27.13 23.16
CA GLY A 206 6.94 -27.93 22.12
C GLY A 206 5.92 -28.95 22.64
N GLY A 207 5.62 -28.95 23.95
CA GLY A 207 4.56 -29.71 24.57
C GLY A 207 3.29 -28.88 24.77
N PHE A 208 2.14 -29.55 24.88
CA PHE A 208 0.83 -28.91 25.01
C PHE A 208 -0.06 -29.64 25.99
N THR A 209 -0.86 -28.86 26.72
CA THR A 209 -1.94 -29.35 27.58
C THR A 209 -3.27 -28.99 26.97
N VAL A 210 -4.20 -29.94 26.91
CA VAL A 210 -5.57 -29.69 26.44
C VAL A 210 -6.28 -28.81 27.47
N GLY A 211 -6.67 -27.60 27.05
CA GLY A 211 -7.40 -26.63 27.83
C GLY A 211 -8.91 -26.89 27.88
N PRO A 212 -9.69 -25.99 28.50
CA PRO A 212 -11.15 -26.12 28.55
C PRO A 212 -11.76 -25.94 27.16
N THR A 213 -12.72 -26.81 26.84
CA THR A 213 -13.56 -26.66 25.63
C THR A 213 -14.57 -25.54 25.86
N ILE A 214 -14.62 -24.58 24.93
CA ILE A 214 -15.65 -23.55 24.89
C ILE A 214 -16.83 -24.12 24.10
N ALA A 215 -18.01 -24.18 24.71
CA ALA A 215 -19.23 -24.64 24.06
C ALA A 215 -20.12 -23.46 23.71
N LEU A 216 -20.42 -23.31 22.42
CA LEU A 216 -21.36 -22.35 21.86
C LEU A 216 -22.76 -22.98 21.75
N ALA A 217 -23.62 -22.48 20.85
CA ALA A 217 -24.97 -23.00 20.77
C ALA A 217 -24.99 -24.39 20.09
N PRO A 218 -25.89 -25.31 20.52
CA PRO A 218 -25.99 -26.62 19.90
C PRO A 218 -26.36 -26.53 18.42
N GLY A 219 -25.53 -27.12 17.56
CA GLY A 219 -25.72 -27.12 16.11
C GLY A 219 -25.03 -25.97 15.37
N ASP A 220 -24.29 -25.11 16.08
CA ASP A 220 -23.35 -24.17 15.45
C ASP A 220 -22.29 -24.96 14.65
N ASP A 221 -21.94 -24.46 13.47
CA ASP A 221 -20.97 -25.09 12.58
C ASP A 221 -19.80 -24.13 12.36
N LEU A 222 -18.72 -24.34 13.11
CA LEU A 222 -17.63 -23.39 13.23
C LEU A 222 -16.54 -23.67 12.21
N GLU A 223 -16.14 -22.62 11.49
CA GLU A 223 -15.17 -22.69 10.41
C GLU A 223 -13.95 -21.81 10.74
N GLY A 224 -13.67 -20.77 9.96
CA GLY A 224 -12.55 -19.87 10.15
C GLY A 224 -12.50 -19.31 11.57
N ILE A 225 -11.30 -19.28 12.15
CA ILE A 225 -11.05 -18.82 13.53
C ILE A 225 -9.79 -17.95 13.53
N ALA A 226 -9.79 -16.87 14.29
CA ALA A 226 -8.63 -16.03 14.51
C ALA A 226 -8.53 -15.57 15.97
N LEU A 227 -7.32 -15.15 16.35
CA LEU A 227 -7.00 -14.60 17.66
C LEU A 227 -6.49 -13.16 17.47
N ALA A 228 -7.03 -12.22 18.25
CA ALA A 228 -6.57 -10.84 18.30
C ALA A 228 -7.11 -10.14 19.55
N ASP A 229 -6.41 -9.11 20.04
CA ASP A 229 -6.95 -8.20 21.05
C ASP A 229 -7.93 -7.23 20.36
N LEU A 230 -9.24 -7.51 20.45
CA LEU A 230 -10.27 -6.77 19.72
C LEU A 230 -10.80 -5.55 20.51
N ASN A 231 -10.44 -5.44 21.78
CA ASN A 231 -10.94 -4.41 22.70
C ASN A 231 -9.81 -3.61 23.40
N HIS A 232 -8.55 -3.85 23.02
CA HIS A 232 -7.34 -3.26 23.57
C HIS A 232 -7.15 -3.48 25.07
N ASP A 233 -7.62 -4.62 25.60
CA ASP A 233 -7.44 -4.97 27.00
C ASP A 233 -6.15 -5.75 27.29
N GLY A 234 -5.40 -6.08 26.24
CA GLY A 234 -4.14 -6.79 26.27
C GLY A 234 -4.25 -8.31 26.21
N ASN A 235 -5.47 -8.87 26.26
CA ASN A 235 -5.69 -10.31 26.12
C ASN A 235 -6.12 -10.65 24.68
N LEU A 236 -5.72 -11.83 24.20
CA LEU A 236 -6.21 -12.31 22.90
C LEU A 236 -7.65 -12.79 23.01
N ASP A 237 -8.53 -12.19 22.21
CA ASP A 237 -9.91 -12.61 22.00
C ASP A 237 -10.04 -13.61 20.86
N ILE A 238 -11.16 -14.34 20.83
CA ILE A 238 -11.47 -15.28 19.75
C ILE A 238 -12.56 -14.69 18.85
N ILE A 239 -12.32 -14.69 17.54
CA ILE A 239 -13.35 -14.50 16.52
C ILE A 239 -13.50 -15.77 15.70
N VAL A 240 -14.74 -16.18 15.44
CA VAL A 240 -15.04 -17.42 14.71
C VAL A 240 -16.22 -17.25 13.76
N ALA A 241 -16.11 -17.80 12.55
CA ALA A 241 -17.20 -17.91 11.59
C ALA A 241 -18.12 -19.07 11.95
N ASP A 242 -19.43 -18.83 11.95
CA ASP A 242 -20.46 -19.83 12.18
C ASP A 242 -21.34 -19.97 10.94
N GLN A 243 -21.09 -21.04 10.19
CA GLN A 243 -21.69 -21.31 8.90
C GLN A 243 -23.22 -21.46 9.01
N THR A 244 -23.68 -22.15 10.05
CA THR A 244 -25.10 -22.44 10.27
C THR A 244 -25.86 -21.21 10.77
N ALA A 245 -25.25 -20.43 11.67
CA ALA A 245 -25.86 -19.20 12.17
C ALA A 245 -25.81 -18.04 11.16
N GLY A 246 -24.93 -18.10 10.17
CA GLY A 246 -24.73 -17.00 9.21
C GLY A 246 -24.07 -15.77 9.85
N SER A 247 -23.22 -15.99 10.85
CA SER A 247 -22.61 -14.93 11.66
C SER A 247 -21.12 -15.15 11.89
N VAL A 248 -20.41 -14.07 12.20
CA VAL A 248 -19.18 -14.16 12.99
C VAL A 248 -19.50 -13.94 14.46
N ARG A 249 -18.82 -14.68 15.33
CA ARG A 249 -18.99 -14.60 16.78
C ARG A 249 -17.68 -14.14 17.40
N VAL A 250 -17.76 -13.10 18.23
CA VAL A 250 -16.66 -12.61 19.06
C VAL A 250 -16.82 -13.18 20.46
N LEU A 251 -15.72 -13.68 21.02
CA LEU A 251 -15.61 -14.11 22.39
C LEU A 251 -14.51 -13.28 23.04
N LEU A 252 -14.90 -12.36 23.92
CA LEU A 252 -13.92 -11.62 24.71
C LEU A 252 -13.37 -12.52 25.81
N MET A 253 -12.05 -12.61 25.94
CA MET A 253 -11.36 -13.59 26.77
C MET A 253 -10.80 -12.96 28.05
N ASP A 254 -10.56 -13.76 29.10
CA ASP A 254 -10.07 -13.31 30.40
C ASP A 254 -8.53 -13.39 30.57
N GLY A 255 -7.81 -13.68 29.50
CA GLY A 255 -6.36 -13.90 29.51
C GLY A 255 -5.92 -15.17 30.26
N ASN A 256 -6.85 -16.10 30.55
CA ASN A 256 -6.57 -17.39 31.18
C ASN A 256 -7.39 -18.52 30.52
N GLY A 257 -7.87 -18.29 29.29
CA GLY A 257 -8.71 -19.21 28.52
C GLY A 257 -10.18 -19.28 28.92
N GLY A 258 -10.64 -18.37 29.78
CA GLY A 258 -12.05 -18.17 30.09
C GLY A 258 -12.72 -17.13 29.19
N VAL A 259 -14.01 -17.30 28.94
CA VAL A 259 -14.82 -16.37 28.13
C VAL A 259 -15.52 -15.37 29.05
N LEU A 260 -15.25 -14.07 28.87
CA LEU A 260 -15.92 -12.96 29.55
C LEU A 260 -17.27 -12.62 28.91
N SER A 261 -17.32 -12.59 27.58
CA SER A 261 -18.55 -12.30 26.84
C SER A 261 -18.56 -12.99 25.48
N SER A 262 -19.75 -13.19 24.92
CA SER A 262 -19.92 -13.75 23.57
C SER A 262 -21.03 -13.00 22.83
N THR A 263 -20.69 -12.45 21.66
CA THR A 263 -21.60 -11.66 20.84
C THR A 263 -21.51 -12.10 19.38
N SER A 264 -22.66 -12.18 18.70
CA SER A 264 -22.74 -12.59 17.29
C SER A 264 -23.13 -11.41 16.39
N TYR A 265 -22.44 -11.30 15.26
CA TYR A 265 -22.65 -10.28 14.23
C TYR A 265 -22.97 -10.96 12.91
N ALA A 266 -24.01 -10.50 12.23
CA ALA A 266 -24.48 -11.15 11.02
C ALA A 266 -23.46 -10.97 9.88
N ALA A 267 -22.90 -12.05 9.35
CA ALA A 267 -21.91 -12.00 8.28
C ALA A 267 -22.57 -12.20 6.92
N GLY A 268 -23.39 -13.23 6.76
CA GLY A 268 -24.01 -13.59 5.48
C GLY A 268 -24.45 -15.06 5.48
N SER A 269 -24.69 -15.65 4.31
CA SER A 269 -25.03 -17.07 4.23
C SER A 269 -23.77 -17.91 4.11
N HIS A 270 -23.61 -18.89 5.01
CA HIS A 270 -22.45 -19.78 5.07
C HIS A 270 -21.09 -19.05 5.16
N PRO A 271 -20.87 -18.21 6.19
CA PRO A 271 -19.53 -17.69 6.44
C PRO A 271 -18.53 -18.84 6.64
N TYR A 272 -17.35 -18.73 6.03
CA TYR A 272 -16.39 -19.82 5.97
C TYR A 272 -15.02 -19.40 6.50
N ALA A 273 -14.21 -18.67 5.72
CA ALA A 273 -12.94 -18.10 6.19
C ALA A 273 -13.13 -16.65 6.65
N LEU A 274 -12.23 -16.20 7.53
CA LEU A 274 -12.18 -14.82 7.99
C LEU A 274 -10.74 -14.31 8.05
N ALA A 275 -10.58 -12.99 7.96
CA ALA A 275 -9.33 -12.29 8.18
C ALA A 275 -9.58 -11.00 8.96
N LEU A 276 -8.58 -10.60 9.76
CA LEU A 276 -8.60 -9.37 10.54
C LEU A 276 -7.65 -8.36 9.89
N LEU A 277 -8.10 -7.12 9.76
CA LEU A 277 -7.38 -6.01 9.13
C LEU A 277 -8.03 -4.68 9.51
N ASP A 278 -7.29 -3.58 9.47
CA ASP A 278 -7.88 -2.23 9.52
C ASP A 278 -8.08 -1.75 8.08
N TYR A 279 -9.22 -2.05 7.48
CA TYR A 279 -9.45 -1.69 6.07
C TYR A 279 -9.88 -0.24 5.88
N ASN A 280 -10.28 0.43 6.96
CA ASN A 280 -10.88 1.75 6.91
C ASN A 280 -9.97 2.85 7.48
N GLY A 281 -8.82 2.47 8.05
CA GLY A 281 -7.78 3.35 8.54
C GLY A 281 -8.12 4.04 9.86
N ASP A 282 -9.07 3.51 10.63
CA ASP A 282 -9.44 4.09 11.94
C ASP A 282 -8.58 3.58 13.10
N GLY A 283 -7.66 2.64 12.84
CA GLY A 283 -6.78 2.04 13.81
C GLY A 283 -7.39 0.89 14.60
N GLU A 284 -8.62 0.49 14.28
CA GLU A 284 -9.33 -0.62 14.91
C GLU A 284 -9.32 -1.86 14.02
N LEU A 285 -9.32 -3.05 14.62
CA LEU A 285 -9.39 -4.28 13.83
C LEU A 285 -10.81 -4.50 13.30
N ASP A 286 -10.92 -4.52 11.98
CA ASP A 286 -12.11 -4.93 11.24
C ASP A 286 -12.06 -6.43 10.90
N VAL A 287 -13.17 -6.96 10.39
CA VAL A 287 -13.22 -8.34 9.90
C VAL A 287 -13.75 -8.43 8.48
N ALA A 288 -13.01 -9.15 7.64
CA ALA A 288 -13.46 -9.64 6.33
C ALA A 288 -13.82 -11.13 6.44
N VAL A 289 -14.95 -11.53 5.85
CA VAL A 289 -15.50 -12.90 5.98
C VAL A 289 -15.96 -13.39 4.62
N THR A 290 -15.45 -14.53 4.13
CA THR A 290 -16.00 -15.18 2.93
C THR A 290 -17.31 -15.83 3.27
N ASN A 291 -18.29 -15.69 2.39
CA ASN A 291 -19.56 -16.36 2.47
C ASN A 291 -19.62 -17.35 1.31
N ASN A 292 -19.24 -18.59 1.61
CA ASN A 292 -19.23 -19.66 0.61
C ASN A 292 -20.67 -20.08 0.26
N ILE A 293 -20.82 -20.95 -0.73
CA ILE A 293 -22.08 -21.65 -1.08
C ILE A 293 -23.35 -20.77 -0.97
N ALA A 294 -23.81 -20.30 -2.12
CA ALA A 294 -25.05 -19.54 -2.37
C ALA A 294 -24.97 -18.00 -2.36
N SER A 295 -23.93 -17.37 -1.80
CA SER A 295 -23.79 -15.90 -1.85
C SER A 295 -22.65 -15.41 -2.74
N GLY A 296 -21.46 -16.01 -2.64
CA GLY A 296 -20.33 -15.61 -3.48
C GLY A 296 -19.76 -14.24 -3.13
N THR A 297 -19.80 -13.89 -1.84
CA THR A 297 -19.45 -12.56 -1.34
C THR A 297 -18.41 -12.61 -0.22
N VAL A 298 -17.62 -11.55 -0.10
CA VAL A 298 -16.95 -11.20 1.15
C VAL A 298 -17.80 -10.17 1.89
N SER A 299 -18.03 -10.40 3.18
CA SER A 299 -18.65 -9.42 4.07
C SER A 299 -17.59 -8.71 4.88
N LEU A 300 -17.71 -7.38 4.99
CA LEU A 300 -16.83 -6.54 5.77
C LEU A 300 -17.62 -5.98 6.94
N LEU A 301 -17.06 -6.05 8.14
CA LEU A 301 -17.67 -5.50 9.33
C LEU A 301 -16.62 -4.62 10.04
N PRO A 302 -16.86 -3.29 10.14
CA PRO A 302 -15.89 -2.39 10.76
C PRO A 302 -15.90 -2.57 12.28
N GLY A 303 -14.73 -2.59 12.90
CA GLY A 303 -14.53 -2.67 14.34
C GLY A 303 -15.02 -1.41 15.04
N ASP A 304 -15.40 -1.54 16.32
CA ASP A 304 -15.73 -0.39 17.18
C ASP A 304 -14.67 -0.12 18.26
N GLY A 305 -13.57 -0.89 18.26
CA GLY A 305 -12.49 -0.84 19.24
C GLY A 305 -12.85 -1.32 20.65
N ALA A 306 -14.09 -1.76 20.87
CA ALA A 306 -14.57 -2.29 22.15
C ALA A 306 -14.89 -3.79 22.07
N GLY A 307 -14.36 -4.48 21.05
CA GLY A 307 -14.65 -5.88 20.77
C GLY A 307 -15.95 -6.11 20.01
N GLY A 308 -16.56 -5.07 19.44
CA GLY A 308 -17.76 -5.15 18.63
C GLY A 308 -17.56 -4.71 17.18
N PHE A 309 -18.59 -4.96 16.37
CA PHE A 309 -18.60 -4.62 14.96
C PHE A 309 -19.84 -3.81 14.55
N GLY A 310 -19.61 -2.86 13.64
CA GLY A 310 -20.60 -1.99 13.03
C GLY A 310 -21.42 -2.67 11.94
N ALA A 311 -21.99 -1.83 11.05
CA ALA A 311 -22.86 -2.30 9.99
C ALA A 311 -22.07 -3.03 8.91
N ARG A 312 -22.52 -4.25 8.56
CA ARG A 312 -21.88 -5.04 7.50
C ARG A 312 -22.08 -4.43 6.12
N THR A 313 -21.06 -4.54 5.28
CA THR A 313 -21.13 -4.40 3.81
C THR A 313 -20.76 -5.73 3.17
N SER A 314 -21.11 -5.93 1.89
CA SER A 314 -20.82 -7.18 1.18
C SER A 314 -20.43 -6.92 -0.26
N ILE A 315 -19.36 -7.56 -0.71
CA ILE A 315 -18.75 -7.38 -2.02
C ILE A 315 -18.74 -8.71 -2.76
N ALA A 316 -19.13 -8.71 -4.02
CA ALA A 316 -19.12 -9.91 -4.85
C ALA A 316 -17.69 -10.25 -5.30
N VAL A 317 -17.27 -11.50 -5.07
CA VAL A 317 -15.88 -11.95 -5.31
C VAL A 317 -15.77 -13.17 -6.23
N GLY A 318 -16.86 -13.90 -6.45
CA GLY A 318 -16.84 -15.13 -7.26
C GLY A 318 -17.83 -16.16 -6.74
N VAL A 319 -17.74 -17.40 -7.20
CA VAL A 319 -18.59 -18.50 -6.71
C VAL A 319 -17.77 -19.36 -5.74
N ASP A 320 -18.36 -19.65 -4.59
CA ASP A 320 -17.75 -20.47 -3.52
C ASP A 320 -16.37 -19.93 -3.09
N PRO A 321 -16.32 -18.71 -2.49
CA PRO A 321 -15.08 -18.18 -1.93
C PRO A 321 -14.62 -18.99 -0.70
N GLU A 322 -13.37 -19.46 -0.69
CA GLU A 322 -12.86 -20.41 0.32
C GLU A 322 -11.86 -19.78 1.31
N ALA A 323 -10.99 -18.85 0.87
CA ALA A 323 -9.99 -18.23 1.74
C ALA A 323 -9.76 -16.75 1.42
N ILE A 324 -9.15 -16.04 2.37
CA ILE A 324 -8.77 -14.62 2.28
C ILE A 324 -7.30 -14.49 2.68
N ALA A 325 -6.50 -13.89 1.80
CA ALA A 325 -5.20 -13.33 2.16
C ALA A 325 -5.33 -11.81 2.29
N VAL A 326 -4.65 -11.25 3.28
CA VAL A 326 -4.54 -9.80 3.50
C VAL A 326 -3.12 -9.36 3.19
N GLY A 327 -2.95 -8.22 2.53
CA GLY A 327 -1.66 -7.64 2.24
C GLY A 327 -1.77 -6.31 1.50
N ASP A 328 -0.73 -5.50 1.50
CA ASP A 328 -0.65 -4.31 0.65
C ASP A 328 -0.19 -4.72 -0.76
N PHE A 329 -1.14 -4.88 -1.70
CA PHE A 329 -0.88 -5.38 -3.06
C PHE A 329 -0.61 -4.25 -4.06
N ASN A 330 -0.86 -3.00 -3.68
CA ASN A 330 -0.66 -1.80 -4.51
C ASN A 330 0.41 -0.83 -3.95
N GLY A 331 1.03 -1.16 -2.82
CA GLY A 331 2.10 -0.39 -2.19
C GLY A 331 1.64 0.92 -1.54
N ASP A 332 0.35 1.14 -1.31
CA ASP A 332 -0.15 2.38 -0.71
C ASP A 332 -0.04 2.41 0.83
N GLY A 333 0.21 1.27 1.46
CA GLY A 333 0.35 1.09 2.90
C GLY A 333 -0.93 0.69 3.62
N GLN A 334 -2.01 0.40 2.88
CA GLN A 334 -3.28 -0.06 3.40
C GLN A 334 -3.54 -1.53 3.04
N PRO A 335 -4.32 -2.27 3.84
CA PRO A 335 -4.52 -3.69 3.62
C PRO A 335 -5.57 -3.97 2.53
N ASP A 336 -5.12 -4.62 1.46
CA ASP A 336 -5.93 -5.19 0.39
C ASP A 336 -6.35 -6.65 0.68
N LEU A 337 -7.26 -7.19 -0.13
CA LEU A 337 -7.73 -8.58 -0.02
C LEU A 337 -7.52 -9.38 -1.31
N ALA A 338 -7.04 -10.61 -1.17
CA ALA A 338 -7.03 -11.61 -2.22
C ALA A 338 -7.89 -12.80 -1.79
N VAL A 339 -8.88 -13.15 -2.61
CA VAL A 339 -9.92 -14.12 -2.24
C VAL A 339 -9.92 -15.30 -3.20
N SER A 340 -9.66 -16.51 -2.70
CA SER A 340 -9.74 -17.73 -3.52
C SER A 340 -11.19 -18.16 -3.73
N ASN A 341 -11.53 -18.66 -4.92
CA ASN A 341 -12.88 -19.06 -5.31
C ASN A 341 -12.85 -20.42 -6.01
N SER A 342 -13.41 -21.45 -5.38
CA SER A 342 -13.37 -22.83 -5.89
C SER A 342 -14.30 -23.05 -7.10
N ASN A 343 -15.30 -22.18 -7.28
CA ASN A 343 -16.26 -22.17 -8.39
C ASN A 343 -16.99 -23.52 -8.61
N GLY A 344 -17.19 -24.32 -7.55
CA GLY A 344 -18.02 -25.52 -7.57
C GLY A 344 -17.57 -26.61 -8.57
N GLY A 345 -16.26 -26.74 -8.80
CA GLY A 345 -15.65 -27.65 -9.79
C GLY A 345 -15.52 -27.05 -11.20
N GLY A 346 -15.80 -25.75 -11.35
CA GLY A 346 -15.49 -24.93 -12.52
C GLY A 346 -14.03 -24.44 -12.52
N ALA A 347 -13.70 -23.42 -13.32
CA ALA A 347 -12.36 -22.84 -13.31
C ALA A 347 -12.18 -21.99 -12.03
N GLY A 348 -11.34 -22.44 -11.09
CA GLY A 348 -11.04 -21.73 -9.86
C GLY A 348 -10.27 -20.43 -10.11
N SER A 349 -10.43 -19.47 -9.20
CA SER A 349 -9.87 -18.13 -9.38
C SER A 349 -9.51 -17.42 -8.08
N VAL A 350 -8.63 -16.43 -8.16
CA VAL A 350 -8.37 -15.49 -7.06
C VAL A 350 -8.86 -14.10 -7.48
N THR A 351 -9.75 -13.50 -6.68
CA THR A 351 -10.24 -12.13 -6.91
C THR A 351 -9.45 -11.17 -6.04
N ILE A 352 -8.99 -10.07 -6.62
CA ILE A 352 -8.23 -9.03 -5.93
C ILE A 352 -9.16 -7.85 -5.66
N LEU A 353 -9.23 -7.47 -4.41
CA LEU A 353 -9.98 -6.33 -3.92
C LEU A 353 -8.97 -5.34 -3.35
N LEU A 354 -8.84 -4.17 -3.99
CA LEU A 354 -8.02 -3.10 -3.44
C LEU A 354 -8.85 -2.25 -2.51
N GLU A 355 -8.22 -1.88 -1.40
CA GLU A 355 -8.71 -0.85 -0.52
C GLU A 355 -8.87 0.45 -1.33
N PRO A 356 -9.98 1.17 -1.16
CA PRO A 356 -10.16 2.48 -1.73
C PRO A 356 -9.51 3.47 -0.78
N THR A 357 -8.32 3.98 -1.15
CA THR A 357 -7.66 5.05 -0.40
C THR A 357 -8.68 6.11 0.01
N PRO A 358 -8.52 6.80 1.16
CA PRO A 358 -9.51 7.72 1.70
C PRO A 358 -10.08 8.74 0.68
N ASN A 359 -9.38 8.96 -0.44
CA ASN A 359 -9.78 9.79 -1.58
C ASN A 359 -9.65 9.14 -3.00
N GLY A 360 -9.13 7.91 -3.18
CA GLY A 360 -9.00 7.26 -4.51
C GLY A 360 -7.59 7.25 -5.13
N ALA A 361 -6.58 7.78 -4.44
CA ALA A 361 -5.14 7.64 -4.72
C ALA A 361 -4.68 6.22 -5.13
N LEU A 362 -3.84 6.16 -6.16
CA LEU A 362 -3.02 5.00 -6.52
C LEU A 362 -1.63 5.14 -5.87
N GLY A 363 -1.24 4.20 -5.01
CA GLY A 363 0.13 4.06 -4.53
C GLY A 363 1.06 3.51 -5.62
N LEU A 364 2.28 4.04 -5.72
CA LEU A 364 3.32 3.57 -6.64
C LEU A 364 4.62 3.26 -5.88
N ALA A 365 5.18 2.08 -6.14
CA ALA A 365 6.46 1.64 -5.58
C ALA A 365 7.69 2.36 -6.19
N VAL A 366 8.87 2.13 -5.61
CA VAL A 366 10.16 2.68 -6.06
C VAL A 366 10.50 2.24 -7.48
N GLY A 367 10.83 3.19 -8.35
CA GLY A 367 11.18 2.93 -9.75
C GLY A 367 9.98 2.71 -10.66
N ALA A 368 8.76 2.85 -10.15
CA ALA A 368 7.55 2.67 -10.96
C ALA A 368 7.41 3.76 -12.03
N THR A 369 7.02 3.32 -13.23
CA THR A 369 6.53 4.17 -14.31
C THR A 369 5.00 4.10 -14.32
N PHE A 370 4.32 5.23 -14.23
CA PHE A 370 2.85 5.31 -14.34
C PHE A 370 2.45 6.16 -15.54
N THR A 371 1.46 5.68 -16.29
CA THR A 371 0.79 6.44 -17.35
C THR A 371 -0.69 6.28 -17.15
N GLY A 372 -1.33 7.32 -16.63
CA GLY A 372 -2.74 7.29 -16.27
C GLY A 372 -3.68 7.35 -17.47
N GLY A 373 -4.94 7.02 -17.18
CA GLY A 373 -6.04 7.05 -18.13
C GLY A 373 -6.58 8.46 -18.33
N GLY A 374 -7.88 8.59 -18.60
CA GLY A 374 -8.56 9.88 -18.50
C GLY A 374 -9.43 9.93 -17.25
N GLY A 375 -9.79 11.14 -16.82
CA GLY A 375 -10.46 11.41 -15.54
C GLY A 375 -9.45 11.82 -14.48
N ASP A 376 -9.95 12.34 -13.36
CA ASP A 376 -9.13 12.85 -12.25
C ASP A 376 -8.46 11.70 -11.50
N GLN A 377 -7.15 11.76 -11.33
CA GLN A 377 -6.29 10.74 -10.74
C GLN A 377 -5.55 11.30 -9.53
N GLU A 378 -5.60 10.58 -8.41
CA GLU A 378 -4.71 10.86 -7.27
C GLU A 378 -3.60 9.79 -7.27
N ILE A 379 -2.33 10.20 -7.14
CA ILE A 379 -1.17 9.34 -7.38
C ILE A 379 -0.11 9.64 -6.32
N ILE A 380 0.32 8.61 -5.59
CA ILE A 380 1.37 8.72 -4.57
C ILE A 380 2.59 7.88 -4.98
N GLY A 381 3.65 8.55 -5.41
CA GLY A 381 4.95 7.91 -5.68
C GLY A 381 5.78 7.71 -4.41
N LYS A 382 6.52 6.61 -4.28
CA LYS A 382 7.57 6.43 -3.27
C LYS A 382 8.93 6.29 -3.95
N GLY A 383 9.91 7.12 -3.60
CA GLY A 383 11.26 7.10 -4.18
C GLY A 383 11.31 7.67 -5.61
N THR A 384 12.29 7.27 -6.41
CA THR A 384 12.43 7.71 -7.80
C THR A 384 11.29 7.15 -8.66
N ASN A 385 10.49 8.02 -9.25
CA ASN A 385 9.32 7.69 -10.06
C ASN A 385 9.29 8.49 -11.36
N ALA A 386 8.68 7.89 -12.39
CA ALA A 386 8.29 8.60 -13.61
C ALA A 386 6.76 8.51 -13.76
N ILE A 387 6.06 9.61 -13.54
CA ILE A 387 4.59 9.67 -13.47
C ILE A 387 4.07 10.57 -14.58
N THR A 388 3.06 10.11 -15.31
CA THR A 388 2.25 10.91 -16.24
C THR A 388 0.79 10.63 -15.93
N ALA A 389 0.04 11.61 -15.41
CA ALA A 389 -1.30 11.37 -14.88
C ALA A 389 -2.37 11.32 -16.00
N GLY A 390 -2.28 12.18 -17.02
CA GLY A 390 -3.12 12.09 -18.22
C GLY A 390 -4.12 13.25 -18.29
N PRO A 391 -5.25 13.11 -18.99
CA PRO A 391 -6.31 14.12 -18.96
C PRO A 391 -7.18 13.98 -17.70
N GLY A 392 -7.40 15.04 -16.95
CA GLY A 392 -8.07 15.06 -15.65
C GLY A 392 -7.51 16.21 -14.82
N ASN A 393 -8.17 16.57 -13.73
CA ASN A 393 -7.56 17.40 -12.70
C ASN A 393 -6.90 16.46 -11.68
N ASP A 394 -5.62 16.21 -11.86
CA ASP A 394 -4.89 15.15 -11.19
C ASP A 394 -4.13 15.67 -9.95
N GLU A 395 -3.93 14.80 -8.95
CA GLU A 395 -3.11 15.06 -7.76
C GLU A 395 -1.93 14.09 -7.74
N ILE A 396 -0.70 14.61 -7.84
CA ILE A 396 0.54 13.83 -7.82
C ILE A 396 1.37 14.21 -6.59
N ILE A 397 1.68 13.22 -5.75
CA ILE A 397 2.58 13.38 -4.59
C ILE A 397 3.72 12.37 -4.70
N ALA A 398 4.88 12.82 -5.17
CA ALA A 398 6.08 11.98 -5.21
C ALA A 398 6.81 12.09 -3.87
N LYS A 399 6.99 10.99 -3.13
CA LYS A 399 7.64 10.98 -1.82
C LYS A 399 9.13 10.71 -1.96
N GLY A 400 9.88 11.79 -2.17
CA GLY A 400 11.33 11.88 -2.05
C GLY A 400 12.13 11.19 -3.17
N ALA A 401 13.42 11.53 -3.26
CA ALA A 401 14.34 11.17 -4.35
C ALA A 401 14.04 11.91 -5.65
N ASP A 402 14.85 11.68 -6.69
CA ASP A 402 14.73 12.42 -7.94
C ASP A 402 13.56 11.87 -8.78
N ASN A 403 12.60 12.72 -9.16
CA ASN A 403 11.37 12.33 -9.86
C ASN A 403 11.22 12.99 -11.25
N THR A 404 10.43 12.37 -12.11
CA THR A 404 9.94 12.96 -13.38
C THR A 404 8.42 12.91 -13.41
N LEU A 405 7.77 14.07 -13.30
CA LEU A 405 6.33 14.19 -13.07
C LEU A 405 5.67 15.00 -14.19
N SER A 406 4.50 14.55 -14.63
CA SER A 406 3.69 15.22 -15.63
C SER A 406 2.22 15.14 -15.22
N GLY A 407 1.57 16.29 -15.07
CA GLY A 407 0.13 16.41 -14.81
C GLY A 407 -0.66 15.92 -16.03
N GLY A 408 -0.73 16.74 -17.06
CA GLY A 408 -1.19 16.33 -18.38
C GLY A 408 -2.20 17.29 -18.95
N ALA A 409 -3.50 17.08 -18.75
CA ALA A 409 -4.48 18.04 -19.21
C ALA A 409 -5.62 18.21 -18.22
N GLY A 410 -5.74 19.38 -17.62
CA GLY A 410 -6.66 19.73 -16.56
C GLY A 410 -5.90 20.54 -15.52
N ASP A 411 -6.58 21.01 -14.48
CA ASP A 411 -5.95 21.81 -13.44
C ASP A 411 -5.35 20.86 -12.40
N ASP A 412 -4.03 20.63 -12.47
CA ASP A 412 -3.33 19.60 -11.71
C ASP A 412 -2.66 20.14 -10.44
N PHE A 413 -2.54 19.29 -9.41
CA PHE A 413 -1.69 19.53 -8.24
C PHE A 413 -0.49 18.58 -8.29
N ILE A 414 0.73 19.11 -8.25
CA ILE A 414 1.95 18.28 -8.30
C ILE A 414 2.90 18.68 -7.17
N ASN A 415 3.29 17.70 -6.36
CA ASN A 415 4.28 17.84 -5.29
C ASN A 415 5.46 16.89 -5.50
N GLY A 416 6.65 17.45 -5.76
CA GLY A 416 7.92 16.71 -5.94
C GLY A 416 8.52 16.17 -4.64
N SER A 417 8.24 16.80 -3.49
CA SER A 417 8.92 16.53 -2.21
C SER A 417 10.46 16.70 -2.33
N PRO A 418 11.31 16.22 -1.39
CA PRO A 418 12.76 16.40 -1.52
C PRO A 418 13.40 15.54 -2.63
N GLY A 419 14.19 16.13 -3.51
CA GLY A 419 14.87 15.45 -4.61
C GLY A 419 15.27 16.42 -5.72
N PHE A 420 16.06 15.99 -6.70
CA PHE A 420 16.14 16.73 -7.97
C PHE A 420 14.95 16.31 -8.84
N ASP A 421 13.98 17.21 -9.01
CA ASP A 421 12.75 16.88 -9.70
C ASP A 421 12.61 17.59 -11.05
N ALA A 422 12.05 16.87 -12.02
CA ALA A 422 11.60 17.42 -13.30
C ALA A 422 10.07 17.36 -13.36
N ILE A 423 9.41 18.51 -13.23
CA ILE A 423 7.95 18.63 -13.13
C ILE A 423 7.41 19.46 -14.28
N ASN A 424 6.33 18.98 -14.90
CA ASN A 424 5.61 19.68 -15.96
C ASN A 424 4.09 19.60 -15.74
N GLY A 425 3.42 20.74 -15.56
CA GLY A 425 1.97 20.82 -15.41
C GLY A 425 1.23 20.43 -16.69
N ASN A 426 1.66 21.03 -17.81
CA ASN A 426 1.17 20.87 -19.19
C ASN A 426 -0.02 21.76 -19.58
N LEU A 427 -1.27 21.28 -19.57
CA LEU A 427 -2.44 22.08 -19.98
C LEU A 427 -3.36 22.23 -18.79
N GLY A 428 -3.82 23.45 -18.50
CA GLY A 428 -4.66 23.75 -17.35
C GLY A 428 -3.94 24.69 -16.40
N ASN A 429 -4.64 25.14 -15.36
CA ASN A 429 -4.08 26.03 -14.35
C ASN A 429 -3.51 25.18 -13.22
N ASP A 430 -2.20 24.95 -13.24
CA ASP A 430 -1.55 23.96 -12.40
C ASP A 430 -0.98 24.56 -11.11
N LEU A 431 -1.00 23.79 -10.03
CA LEU A 431 -0.32 24.10 -8.76
C LEU A 431 0.86 23.16 -8.56
N ILE A 432 2.07 23.70 -8.71
CA ILE A 432 3.32 22.95 -8.65
C ILE A 432 4.10 23.34 -7.39
N ASP A 433 4.37 22.36 -6.54
CA ASP A 433 5.31 22.42 -5.43
C ASP A 433 6.53 21.53 -5.76
N GLY A 434 7.68 22.15 -6.03
CA GLY A 434 8.93 21.45 -6.30
C GLY A 434 9.51 20.71 -5.08
N GLY A 435 8.98 20.97 -3.89
CA GLY A 435 9.48 20.38 -2.65
C GLY A 435 10.83 20.97 -2.21
N SER A 436 11.39 20.43 -1.13
CA SER A 436 12.58 21.01 -0.50
C SER A 436 13.85 20.23 -0.83
N GLY A 437 14.82 20.88 -1.44
CA GLY A 437 16.18 20.38 -1.58
C GLY A 437 16.32 19.56 -2.85
N GLY A 438 17.19 20.00 -3.74
CA GLY A 438 17.12 19.66 -5.15
C GLY A 438 17.65 20.83 -5.95
N ASN A 439 17.70 20.69 -7.27
CA ASN A 439 17.90 21.81 -8.19
C ASN A 439 16.84 21.63 -9.28
N ASP A 440 15.60 21.99 -8.99
CA ASP A 440 14.46 21.43 -9.70
C ASP A 440 14.20 22.13 -11.04
N TRP A 441 13.60 21.39 -11.96
CA TRP A 441 13.12 21.89 -13.24
C TRP A 441 11.60 21.90 -13.24
N LEU A 442 11.01 23.09 -13.09
CA LEU A 442 9.58 23.26 -12.91
C LEU A 442 9.00 24.03 -14.11
N LEU A 443 8.08 23.40 -14.82
CA LEU A 443 7.39 23.96 -15.98
C LEU A 443 5.88 24.01 -15.69
N GLY A 444 5.26 25.18 -15.75
CA GLY A 444 3.81 25.36 -15.65
C GLY A 444 3.11 24.76 -16.87
N GLY A 445 3.17 25.47 -17.99
CA GLY A 445 2.68 24.97 -19.26
C GLY A 445 1.72 25.94 -19.95
N GLN A 446 0.47 25.54 -20.13
CA GLN A 446 -0.59 26.39 -20.67
C GLN A 446 -1.66 26.57 -19.62
N GLY A 447 -1.83 27.78 -19.13
CA GLY A 447 -2.79 28.13 -18.10
C GLY A 447 -2.19 29.18 -17.18
N ASP A 448 -2.99 29.69 -16.26
CA ASP A 448 -2.49 30.57 -15.20
C ASP A 448 -1.95 29.68 -14.06
N ASP A 449 -0.65 29.42 -14.05
CA ASP A 449 -0.01 28.43 -13.17
C ASP A 449 0.55 29.05 -11.88
N SER A 450 0.70 28.23 -10.83
CA SER A 450 1.31 28.62 -9.57
C SER A 450 2.44 27.67 -9.21
N ILE A 451 3.68 28.16 -9.18
CA ILE A 451 4.90 27.36 -8.99
C ILE A 451 5.66 27.83 -7.75
N VAL A 452 6.00 26.90 -6.84
CA VAL A 452 6.84 27.13 -5.67
C VAL A 452 7.99 26.11 -5.64
N ALA A 453 9.24 26.59 -5.65
CA ALA A 453 10.42 25.71 -5.70
C ALA A 453 11.14 25.48 -4.36
N HIS A 454 10.82 26.25 -3.32
CA HIS A 454 11.45 26.21 -1.99
C HIS A 454 12.97 26.37 -1.94
N SER A 455 13.77 25.30 -2.05
CA SER A 455 15.22 25.40 -1.80
C SER A 455 16.02 24.63 -2.84
N GLY A 456 17.00 25.28 -3.45
CA GLY A 456 17.77 24.73 -4.55
C GLY A 456 18.20 25.82 -5.51
N ASP A 457 19.10 25.51 -6.44
CA ASP A 457 19.34 26.38 -7.59
C ASP A 457 18.38 25.93 -8.71
N ASN A 458 17.16 26.47 -8.72
CA ASN A 458 16.07 25.93 -9.53
C ASN A 458 15.89 26.64 -10.88
N LEU A 459 15.27 25.96 -11.83
CA LEU A 459 14.81 26.51 -13.11
C LEU A 459 13.28 26.49 -13.14
N LEU A 460 12.66 27.67 -13.20
CA LEU A 460 11.20 27.82 -13.24
C LEU A 460 10.78 28.51 -14.53
N HIS A 461 9.86 27.91 -15.29
CA HIS A 461 9.18 28.54 -16.44
C HIS A 461 7.66 28.46 -16.26
N GLY A 462 6.97 29.60 -16.22
CA GLY A 462 5.51 29.65 -16.22
C GLY A 462 4.93 29.19 -17.57
N ASN A 463 5.52 29.69 -18.67
CA ASN A 463 5.18 29.43 -20.07
C ASN A 463 4.02 30.26 -20.61
N LEU A 464 2.78 29.74 -20.74
CA LEU A 464 1.67 30.45 -21.40
C LEU A 464 0.56 30.71 -20.39
N GLY A 465 0.32 31.96 -20.02
CA GLY A 465 -0.73 32.37 -19.09
C GLY A 465 -0.16 33.39 -18.10
N ASN A 466 -0.98 33.82 -17.14
CA ASN A 466 -0.54 34.76 -16.12
C ASN A 466 -0.12 33.96 -14.88
N ASP A 467 1.17 33.71 -14.79
CA ASP A 467 1.74 32.75 -13.86
C ASP A 467 2.21 33.42 -12.56
N THR A 468 2.21 32.67 -11.47
CA THR A 468 2.80 33.07 -10.19
C THR A 468 3.95 32.15 -9.85
N LEU A 469 5.17 32.69 -9.78
CA LEU A 469 6.39 31.91 -9.57
C LEU A 469 7.11 32.35 -8.29
N GLN A 470 7.51 31.39 -7.45
CA GLN A 470 8.30 31.62 -6.25
C GLN A 470 9.53 30.70 -6.19
N GLY A 471 10.73 31.29 -6.32
CA GLY A 471 12.00 30.55 -6.35
C GLY A 471 12.45 30.05 -4.98
N GLY A 472 12.26 30.87 -3.94
CA GLY A 472 12.54 30.47 -2.56
C GLY A 472 13.97 30.77 -2.13
N THR A 473 14.82 29.77 -1.89
CA THR A 473 16.23 29.97 -1.51
C THR A 473 17.15 29.29 -2.51
N GLY A 474 18.20 29.99 -2.96
CA GLY A 474 19.21 29.48 -3.87
C GLY A 474 19.43 30.43 -5.04
N HIS A 475 20.20 30.01 -6.02
CA HIS A 475 20.49 30.78 -7.24
C HIS A 475 19.54 30.36 -8.36
N ASP A 476 18.32 30.87 -8.34
CA ASP A 476 17.29 30.45 -9.27
C ASP A 476 17.42 31.14 -10.65
N THR A 477 16.88 30.49 -11.68
CA THR A 477 16.63 31.06 -13.01
C THR A 477 15.14 30.99 -13.28
N MET A 478 14.50 32.15 -13.44
CA MET A 478 13.04 32.24 -13.51
C MET A 478 12.60 32.98 -14.78
N HIS A 479 11.68 32.37 -15.52
CA HIS A 479 11.00 32.98 -16.66
C HIS A 479 9.49 32.95 -16.44
N GLY A 480 8.82 34.09 -16.56
CA GLY A 480 7.37 34.19 -16.56
C GLY A 480 6.79 33.47 -17.78
N GLY A 481 7.00 34.05 -18.96
CA GLY A 481 6.61 33.43 -20.22
C GLY A 481 5.80 34.38 -21.07
N GLN A 482 4.60 34.01 -21.49
CA GLN A 482 3.65 34.92 -22.11
C GLN A 482 2.49 35.15 -21.16
N GLY A 483 2.18 36.41 -20.85
CA GLY A 483 1.12 36.78 -19.93
C GLY A 483 1.64 37.85 -18.97
N ASP A 484 0.76 38.39 -18.13
CA ASP A 484 1.18 39.35 -17.10
C ASP A 484 1.51 38.57 -15.81
N ASP A 485 2.80 38.23 -15.61
CA ASP A 485 3.27 37.30 -14.59
C ASP A 485 3.64 37.97 -13.26
N VAL A 486 3.66 37.18 -12.18
CA VAL A 486 4.14 37.60 -10.85
C VAL A 486 5.29 36.69 -10.43
N ILE A 487 6.50 37.25 -10.32
CA ILE A 487 7.71 36.49 -10.02
C ILE A 487 8.37 36.99 -8.74
N VAL A 488 8.65 36.06 -7.82
CA VAL A 488 9.36 36.31 -6.56
C VAL A 488 10.60 35.41 -6.47
N GLY A 489 11.79 35.99 -6.61
CA GLY A 489 13.07 35.29 -6.55
C GLY A 489 13.33 34.67 -5.17
N GLY A 490 13.27 35.48 -4.11
CA GLY A 490 13.43 35.01 -2.74
C GLY A 490 14.83 35.32 -2.20
N SER A 491 15.61 34.32 -1.80
CA SER A 491 16.95 34.50 -1.24
C SER A 491 17.99 33.88 -2.15
N GLY A 492 19.14 34.53 -2.31
CA GLY A 492 20.19 34.12 -3.24
C GLY A 492 20.25 35.08 -4.43
N ASN A 493 21.24 34.88 -5.31
CA ASN A 493 21.39 35.72 -6.49
C ASN A 493 20.60 35.09 -7.63
N THR A 494 19.46 35.67 -7.97
CA THR A 494 18.50 35.09 -8.91
C THR A 494 18.52 35.83 -10.24
N TRP A 495 18.35 35.10 -11.33
CA TRP A 495 18.11 35.67 -12.66
C TRP A 495 16.61 35.61 -12.97
N ILE A 496 16.00 36.75 -13.30
CA ILE A 496 14.55 36.89 -13.48
C ILE A 496 14.25 37.56 -14.83
N SER A 497 13.40 36.92 -15.64
CA SER A 497 12.79 37.52 -16.84
C SER A 497 11.28 37.34 -16.76
N GLY A 498 10.52 38.42 -16.91
CA GLY A 498 9.07 38.31 -17.13
C GLY A 498 8.74 37.74 -18.51
N ASP A 499 9.64 37.94 -19.47
CA ASP A 499 9.45 37.62 -20.89
C ASP A 499 8.31 38.47 -21.52
N MET A 500 7.32 37.89 -22.18
CA MET A 500 6.30 38.65 -22.91
C MET A 500 5.11 39.02 -22.02
N GLY A 501 5.05 40.26 -21.56
CA GLY A 501 3.87 40.77 -20.87
C GLY A 501 4.17 42.01 -20.06
N ASN A 502 3.31 42.36 -19.11
CA ASN A 502 3.60 43.42 -18.16
C ASN A 502 3.75 42.78 -16.78
N ASP A 503 4.97 42.41 -16.46
CA ASP A 503 5.23 41.51 -15.35
C ASP A 503 5.55 42.26 -14.06
N THR A 504 5.26 41.64 -12.92
CA THR A 504 5.64 42.12 -11.59
C THR A 504 6.75 41.26 -11.02
N LEU A 505 7.94 41.84 -10.88
CA LEU A 505 9.17 41.14 -10.53
C LEU A 505 9.67 41.59 -9.15
N THR A 506 10.03 40.64 -8.30
CA THR A 506 10.58 40.89 -6.96
C THR A 506 11.82 40.01 -6.79
N GLY A 507 13.00 40.60 -6.59
CA GLY A 507 14.26 39.85 -6.46
C GLY A 507 14.42 39.22 -5.09
N GLY A 508 14.22 40.03 -4.05
CA GLY A 508 14.33 39.64 -2.65
C GLY A 508 15.71 39.93 -2.05
N GLN A 509 16.35 38.90 -1.51
CA GLN A 509 17.65 39.00 -0.83
C GLN A 509 18.76 38.44 -1.70
N GLY A 510 19.60 39.28 -2.27
CA GLY A 510 20.77 38.83 -3.02
C GLY A 510 21.18 39.87 -4.04
N ALA A 511 22.16 39.54 -4.86
CA ALA A 511 22.50 40.37 -6.02
C ALA A 511 21.76 39.83 -7.24
N ASP A 512 20.55 40.34 -7.48
CA ASP A 512 19.65 39.81 -8.49
C ASP A 512 19.89 40.43 -9.88
N THR A 513 19.53 39.70 -10.93
CA THR A 513 19.61 40.19 -12.32
C THR A 513 18.23 40.14 -12.96
N PHE A 514 17.69 41.32 -13.26
CA PHE A 514 16.41 41.48 -13.96
C PHE A 514 16.68 41.66 -15.45
N HIS A 515 16.10 40.78 -16.26
CA HIS A 515 16.28 40.76 -17.70
C HIS A 515 15.16 41.51 -18.42
N THR A 516 15.51 42.27 -19.46
CA THR A 516 14.54 42.90 -20.35
C THR A 516 15.10 42.99 -21.77
N GLY A 517 14.23 42.86 -22.76
CA GLY A 517 14.59 42.71 -24.17
C GLY A 517 13.51 43.24 -25.08
N ALA A 518 13.77 43.28 -26.39
CA ALA A 518 12.78 43.80 -27.34
C ALA A 518 11.50 42.94 -27.34
N GLY A 519 10.33 43.57 -27.18
CA GLY A 519 9.04 42.89 -27.16
C GLY A 519 8.64 42.26 -25.82
N MET A 520 9.40 42.47 -24.76
CA MET A 520 9.11 41.97 -23.39
C MET A 520 8.14 42.89 -22.60
N GLY A 521 7.26 43.61 -23.29
CA GLY A 521 6.24 44.49 -22.69
C GLY A 521 6.70 45.55 -21.67
N HIS A 522 6.04 45.65 -20.51
CA HIS A 522 6.22 46.76 -19.55
C HIS A 522 6.30 46.31 -18.08
N ASP A 523 7.47 45.84 -17.68
CA ASP A 523 7.67 45.20 -16.38
C ASP A 523 7.86 46.20 -15.24
N VAL A 524 7.57 45.75 -14.02
CA VAL A 524 7.78 46.48 -12.77
C VAL A 524 8.62 45.63 -11.82
N VAL A 525 9.81 46.13 -11.46
CA VAL A 525 10.62 45.58 -10.37
C VAL A 525 10.28 46.30 -9.07
N THR A 526 9.84 45.56 -8.06
CA THR A 526 9.23 46.13 -6.85
C THR A 526 10.23 46.45 -5.73
N ASP A 527 11.41 45.84 -5.73
CA ASP A 527 12.36 45.90 -4.62
C ASP A 527 13.84 46.12 -5.00
N PHE A 528 14.08 46.60 -6.23
CA PHE A 528 15.43 46.77 -6.77
C PHE A 528 16.39 47.52 -5.82
N SER A 529 17.53 46.92 -5.54
CA SER A 529 18.50 47.35 -4.53
C SER A 529 19.94 47.25 -5.02
N ALA A 530 20.46 48.38 -5.49
CA ALA A 530 21.89 48.50 -5.83
C ALA A 530 22.84 48.25 -4.64
N ALA A 531 22.34 48.30 -3.41
CA ALA A 531 23.12 48.00 -2.21
C ALA A 531 23.31 46.50 -2.01
N GLN A 532 22.31 45.67 -2.39
CA GLN A 532 22.43 44.22 -2.38
C GLN A 532 23.18 43.69 -3.61
N GLY A 533 23.16 44.46 -4.71
CA GLY A 533 24.00 44.21 -5.88
C GLY A 533 23.23 44.08 -7.18
N ASP A 534 21.93 44.39 -7.15
CA ASP A 534 21.01 44.15 -8.25
C ASP A 534 21.39 44.87 -9.53
N ARG A 535 21.04 44.24 -10.65
CA ARG A 535 21.33 44.75 -11.99
C ARG A 535 20.19 44.51 -12.96
N VAL A 536 20.15 45.34 -13.99
CA VAL A 536 19.31 45.16 -15.17
C VAL A 536 20.18 44.68 -16.33
N GLN A 537 19.82 43.54 -16.90
CA GLN A 537 20.42 43.00 -18.12
C GLN A 537 19.53 43.36 -19.32
N VAL A 538 20.13 43.96 -20.34
CA VAL A 538 19.47 44.25 -21.62
C VAL A 538 20.06 43.38 -22.72
N ASP A 539 19.22 42.92 -23.65
CA ASP A 539 19.64 42.15 -24.82
C ASP A 539 20.75 42.80 -25.66
N ALA A 540 21.59 41.95 -26.25
CA ALA A 540 22.68 42.33 -27.15
C ALA A 540 22.21 43.24 -28.29
N GLY A 541 22.78 44.44 -28.40
CA GLY A 541 22.51 45.36 -29.50
C GLY A 541 21.18 46.11 -29.42
N VAL A 542 20.40 45.94 -28.35
CA VAL A 542 19.23 46.79 -28.07
C VAL A 542 19.71 48.11 -27.46
N SER A 543 19.15 49.23 -27.94
CA SER A 543 19.44 50.55 -27.37
C SER A 543 18.40 50.89 -26.31
N TRP A 544 18.85 51.45 -25.18
CA TRP A 544 17.99 51.88 -24.09
C TRP A 544 18.22 53.34 -23.70
N THR A 545 17.22 53.92 -23.05
CA THR A 545 17.31 55.23 -22.38
C THR A 545 16.84 55.07 -20.94
N VAL A 546 17.35 55.93 -20.05
CA VAL A 546 16.95 55.95 -18.64
C VAL A 546 16.28 57.29 -18.35
N SER A 547 15.09 57.25 -17.76
CA SER A 547 14.34 58.43 -17.34
C SER A 547 13.79 58.27 -15.93
N GLN A 548 13.33 59.37 -15.33
CA GLN A 548 12.70 59.37 -14.00
C GLN A 548 11.22 59.73 -14.16
N SER A 549 10.33 58.93 -13.59
CA SER A 549 8.89 59.18 -13.53
C SER A 549 8.42 59.16 -12.07
N GLY A 550 8.21 60.34 -11.48
CA GLY A 550 7.93 60.43 -10.05
C GLY A 550 9.06 59.82 -9.21
N ALA A 551 8.73 58.86 -8.36
CA ALA A 551 9.70 58.14 -7.53
C ALA A 551 10.44 57.01 -8.29
N ASN A 552 10.05 56.70 -9.52
CA ASN A 552 10.46 55.48 -10.21
C ASN A 552 11.48 55.76 -11.32
N THR A 553 12.42 54.84 -11.50
CA THR A 553 13.37 54.86 -12.63
C THR A 553 12.80 54.02 -13.75
N LEU A 554 12.80 54.54 -14.98
CA LEU A 554 12.29 53.83 -16.15
C LEU A 554 13.44 53.57 -17.13
N VAL A 555 13.68 52.30 -17.44
CA VAL A 555 14.51 51.85 -18.56
C VAL A 555 13.59 51.66 -19.75
N THR A 556 13.79 52.42 -20.83
CA THR A 556 12.97 52.33 -22.04
C THR A 556 13.82 51.92 -23.23
N LEU A 557 13.43 50.82 -23.88
CA LEU A 557 14.10 50.26 -25.05
C LEU A 557 13.63 50.94 -26.34
N SER A 558 14.38 50.76 -27.42
CA SER A 558 14.15 51.46 -28.70
C SER A 558 12.81 51.14 -29.39
N ASP A 559 12.20 50.02 -29.06
CA ASP A 559 10.91 49.57 -29.58
C ASP A 559 9.71 50.01 -28.72
N GLY A 560 9.97 50.57 -27.53
CA GLY A 560 8.95 51.00 -26.58
C GLY A 560 8.80 50.10 -25.36
N THR A 561 9.37 48.89 -25.35
CA THR A 561 9.43 48.04 -24.15
C THR A 561 10.09 48.79 -23.00
N SER A 562 9.68 48.52 -21.77
CA SER A 562 10.26 49.20 -20.62
C SER A 562 10.28 48.37 -19.35
N MET A 563 11.28 48.61 -18.50
CA MET A 563 11.31 48.12 -17.14
C MET A 563 11.27 49.31 -16.16
N THR A 564 10.30 49.28 -15.25
CA THR A 564 10.14 50.26 -14.17
C THR A 564 10.77 49.72 -12.90
N LEU A 565 11.72 50.45 -12.33
CA LEU A 565 12.23 50.19 -10.98
C LEU A 565 11.43 51.04 -10.00
N ASP A 566 10.53 50.42 -9.24
CA ASP A 566 9.61 51.11 -8.35
C ASP A 566 10.36 51.72 -7.16
N ASN A 567 10.04 52.98 -6.85
CA ASN A 567 10.67 53.75 -5.77
C ASN A 567 12.22 53.86 -5.84
N VAL A 568 12.81 53.65 -7.01
CA VAL A 568 14.25 53.83 -7.26
C VAL A 568 14.53 55.15 -7.97
N THR A 569 15.51 55.91 -7.47
CA THR A 569 15.98 57.15 -8.10
C THR A 569 17.26 56.92 -8.92
N ALA A 570 17.22 57.22 -10.22
CA ALA A 570 18.31 56.91 -11.16
C ALA A 570 19.67 57.51 -10.78
N THR A 571 19.68 58.67 -10.09
CA THR A 571 20.92 59.35 -9.68
C THR A 571 21.69 58.60 -8.60
N ASN A 572 21.06 57.65 -7.91
CA ASN A 572 21.65 56.88 -6.82
C ASN A 572 22.21 55.54 -7.29
N LEU A 573 22.04 55.20 -8.56
CA LEU A 573 22.47 53.93 -9.12
C LEU A 573 23.96 53.98 -9.54
N PRO A 574 24.77 52.95 -9.19
CA PRO A 574 26.20 52.91 -9.50
C PRO A 574 26.44 52.64 -10.99
N SER A 575 27.59 53.04 -11.53
CA SER A 575 27.93 52.70 -12.92
C SER A 575 27.88 51.18 -13.17
N GLY A 576 27.24 50.76 -14.25
CA GLY A 576 27.12 49.34 -14.61
C GLY A 576 25.97 48.60 -13.92
N TRP A 577 25.07 49.32 -13.23
CA TRP A 577 23.79 48.76 -12.74
C TRP A 577 22.92 48.23 -13.88
N ILE A 578 23.06 48.81 -15.08
CA ILE A 578 22.51 48.31 -16.32
C ILE A 578 23.65 47.92 -17.26
N PHE A 579 23.54 46.75 -17.89
CA PHE A 579 24.54 46.23 -18.82
C PHE A 579 23.86 45.49 -19.97
N ALA A 580 24.60 45.28 -21.05
CA ALA A 580 24.20 44.41 -22.14
C ALA A 580 25.23 43.29 -22.30
N LEU A 581 24.76 42.09 -22.65
CA LEU A 581 25.61 40.94 -23.00
C LEU A 581 25.73 40.76 -24.50
#